data_AF-A0AAF3J3F4-F1
#
_entry.id   AF-A0AAF3J3F4-F1
#
_cell.length_a   1.000
_cell.length_b   1.000
_cell.length_c   1.000
_cell.angle_alpha   90.00
_cell.angle_beta   90.00
_cell.angle_gamma   90.00
#
_symmetry.space_group_name_H-M   'P 1'
#
loop_
_entity.id
_entity.type
_entity.pdbx_description
1 polymer ?
#
loop_
_entity_poly.entity_id
_entity_poly.type
_entity_poly.pdbx_seq_one_letter_code
_entity_poly.pdbx_strand_id
1 'polypeptide(L)'
;MGYLETKDWTTVSFEVGRKTLREWREDQSRRSEEVVELWEHVLSRSPSSLGDEVWMIYEQVCIAALDCARYDLAMECIQELDKRFPRSNRVLKLQAMRYEALEQYSSAVSLYDKLLEADSTNNSYRKRKVSILMAQGKRLDAIKELNEYLKIYINDSEAWLQLSELFLLESDFSKAAHCLEECLLAAPLNALYLRRLADIRYTQGGQDNVEIAKSYYEQAYKLNPEDVRSQYGLLLCATQLAQGKISAEKKKELSSSGAAIAEKIAEHYDELTGINPEAPQLADLVRTIGKQMDGLEERLSEVERVLGISELSEVNAADLDVESLRNSLLSKGCSQVFKIKMEDLQKLKSTMTEPNMKPLDEKLNTVQFCEDLIRKRIDLLEEWDANIQPVLDSEAIPTSEQHSAALDGIEKDLNESLATYQREVLELMIFYEDFKKLMNTLNQRVETLNSKVRNLEKKKEAV
;
A
#
# COMPACT_ATOMS: atom_id res chain seq x y z
N MET A 1 8.93 27.35 13.35
CA MET A 1 9.53 26.11 13.89
C MET A 1 11.03 26.30 13.85
N GLY A 2 11.69 26.29 15.01
CA GLY A 2 13.13 26.54 15.10
C GLY A 2 13.89 25.41 14.41
N TYR A 3 14.81 25.78 13.53
CA TYR A 3 15.88 24.88 13.09
C TYR A 3 16.58 24.35 14.35
N LEU A 4 16.57 23.04 14.55
CA LEU A 4 17.42 22.38 15.55
C LEU A 4 18.86 22.76 15.20
N GLU A 5 19.51 23.58 16.02
CA GLU A 5 20.95 23.78 15.94
C GLU A 5 21.61 22.40 16.08
N THR A 6 22.15 21.88 14.99
CA THR A 6 22.98 20.67 15.00
C THR A 6 24.26 21.01 15.74
N LYS A 7 24.27 20.70 17.03
CA LYS A 7 25.45 20.83 17.87
C LYS A 7 26.57 19.96 17.26
N ASP A 8 27.70 20.59 16.94
CA ASP A 8 28.90 19.88 16.50
C ASP A 8 29.50 19.09 17.67
N TRP A 9 29.51 17.76 17.56
CA TRP A 9 30.02 16.85 18.58
C TRP A 9 31.51 16.52 18.40
N THR A 10 32.12 16.91 17.28
CA THR A 10 33.53 16.60 16.99
C THR A 10 34.51 17.46 17.79
N THR A 11 34.05 18.62 18.28
CA THR A 11 34.89 19.63 18.95
C THR A 11 34.64 19.76 20.46
N VAL A 12 33.77 18.92 21.04
CA VAL A 12 33.45 19.02 22.47
C VAL A 12 34.60 18.55 23.37
N SER A 13 34.66 19.06 24.60
CA SER A 13 35.67 18.63 25.57
C SER A 13 35.47 17.18 26.01
N PHE A 14 36.56 16.52 26.42
CA PHE A 14 36.55 15.13 26.86
C PHE A 14 35.55 14.85 27.99
N GLU A 15 35.46 15.74 28.97
CA GLU A 15 34.53 15.61 30.10
C GLU A 15 33.07 15.73 29.66
N VAL A 16 32.79 16.63 28.71
CA VAL A 16 31.44 16.81 28.15
C VAL A 16 31.05 15.60 27.31
N GLY A 17 31.94 15.10 26.45
CA GLY A 17 31.69 13.90 25.64
C GLY A 17 31.42 12.68 26.53
N ARG A 18 32.28 12.45 27.54
CA ARG A 18 32.11 11.37 28.52
C ARG A 18 30.78 11.44 29.26
N LYS A 19 30.40 12.62 29.76
CA LYS A 19 29.13 12.82 30.47
C LYS A 19 27.93 12.59 29.55
N THR A 20 28.00 13.10 28.32
CA THR A 20 26.93 12.96 27.32
C THR A 20 26.68 11.49 26.97
N LEU A 21 27.75 10.70 26.73
CA LEU A 21 27.58 9.27 26.45
C LEU A 21 26.94 8.52 27.62
N ARG A 22 27.23 8.91 28.86
CA ARG A 22 26.60 8.36 30.05
C ARG A 22 25.11 8.70 30.09
N GLU A 23 24.76 9.97 29.92
CA GLU A 23 23.37 10.44 29.87
C GLU A 23 22.57 9.67 28.80
N TRP A 24 23.10 9.56 27.58
CA TRP A 24 22.43 8.80 26.51
C TRP A 24 22.27 7.32 26.80
N ARG A 25 23.20 6.73 27.57
CA ARG A 25 23.09 5.33 28.00
C ARG A 25 22.01 5.16 29.06
N GLU A 26 21.90 6.08 30.00
CA GLU A 26 20.88 6.08 31.06
C GLU A 26 19.48 6.33 30.49
N ASP A 27 19.38 7.26 29.54
CA ASP A 27 18.13 7.63 28.86
C ASP A 27 17.74 6.66 27.73
N GLN A 28 18.58 5.66 27.43
CA GLN A 28 18.43 4.73 26.30
C GLN A 28 18.21 5.45 24.95
N SER A 29 18.83 6.62 24.78
CA SER A 29 18.72 7.42 23.56
C SER A 29 19.52 6.82 22.42
N ARG A 30 18.87 6.50 21.29
CA ARG A 30 19.53 5.96 20.10
C ARG A 30 20.07 7.10 19.21
N ARG A 31 21.31 7.52 19.50
CA ARG A 31 22.04 8.61 18.82
C ARG A 31 23.34 8.07 18.22
N SER A 32 23.20 7.15 17.26
CA SER A 32 24.30 6.29 16.82
C SER A 32 25.41 7.06 16.11
N GLU A 33 25.06 8.03 15.25
CA GLU A 33 26.03 8.87 14.55
C GLU A 33 26.85 9.71 15.54
N GLU A 34 26.17 10.40 16.46
CA GLU A 34 26.86 11.28 17.42
C GLU A 34 27.70 10.50 18.44
N VAL A 35 27.30 9.27 18.78
CA VAL A 35 28.12 8.37 19.61
C VAL A 35 29.42 8.00 18.90
N VAL A 36 29.36 7.70 17.60
CA VAL A 36 30.55 7.38 16.80
C VAL A 36 31.45 8.61 16.68
N GLU A 37 30.91 9.79 16.38
CA GLU A 37 31.67 11.04 16.30
C GLU A 37 32.39 11.36 17.62
N LEU A 38 31.69 11.27 18.75
CA LEU A 38 32.28 11.49 20.08
C LEU A 38 33.41 10.51 20.38
N TRP A 39 33.24 9.25 19.99
CA TRP A 39 34.30 8.27 20.16
C TRP A 39 35.51 8.60 19.31
N GLU A 40 35.33 8.77 18.00
CA GLU A 40 36.44 8.94 17.05
C GLU A 40 37.20 10.24 17.28
N HIS A 41 36.50 11.35 17.53
CA HIS A 41 37.15 12.66 17.61
C HIS A 41 37.57 13.06 19.02
N VAL A 42 36.91 12.56 20.07
CA VAL A 42 37.11 13.06 21.44
C VAL A 42 37.70 11.99 22.36
N LEU A 43 37.05 10.83 22.48
CA LEU A 43 37.35 9.87 23.54
C LEU A 43 38.46 8.87 23.19
N SER A 44 38.57 8.47 21.91
CA SER A 44 39.58 7.52 21.41
C SER A 44 41.02 7.97 21.65
N ARG A 45 41.24 9.29 21.79
CA ARG A 45 42.57 9.90 22.03
C ARG A 45 43.13 9.58 23.42
N SER A 46 42.29 9.28 24.40
CA SER A 46 42.73 8.97 25.76
C SER A 46 41.78 7.97 26.46
N PRO A 47 41.71 6.71 25.98
CA PRO A 47 40.80 5.71 26.55
C PRO A 47 41.17 5.36 28.00
N SER A 48 42.46 5.44 28.38
CA SER A 48 42.92 5.20 29.75
C SER A 48 42.35 6.19 30.76
N SER A 49 42.04 7.43 30.35
CA SER A 49 41.45 8.46 31.20
C SER A 49 39.99 8.17 31.59
N LEU A 50 39.34 7.22 30.91
CA LEU A 50 37.97 6.79 31.21
C LEU A 50 37.90 5.83 32.42
N GLY A 51 39.02 5.21 32.80
CA GLY A 51 39.06 4.18 33.85
C GLY A 51 38.15 3.00 33.49
N ASP A 52 37.45 2.44 34.48
CA ASP A 52 36.58 1.28 34.28
C ASP A 52 35.34 1.55 33.41
N GLU A 53 34.96 2.83 33.22
CA GLU A 53 33.81 3.19 32.38
C GLU A 53 34.06 2.92 30.89
N VAL A 54 35.33 2.79 30.50
CA VAL A 54 35.75 2.54 29.11
C VAL A 54 35.05 1.32 28.51
N TRP A 55 34.81 0.27 29.31
CA TRP A 55 34.21 -0.97 28.82
C TRP A 55 32.74 -0.82 28.45
N MET A 56 31.99 -0.02 29.20
CA MET A 56 30.60 0.28 28.86
C MET A 56 30.53 1.24 27.65
N ILE A 57 31.52 2.13 27.50
CA ILE A 57 31.64 3.00 26.34
C ILE A 57 31.96 2.17 25.09
N TYR A 58 32.89 1.21 25.16
CA TYR A 58 33.18 0.29 24.06
C TYR A 58 31.93 -0.47 23.59
N GLU A 59 31.08 -0.94 24.51
CA GLU A 59 29.83 -1.62 24.14
C GLU A 59 28.84 -0.66 23.46
N GLN A 60 28.69 0.56 24.00
CA GLN A 60 27.83 1.59 23.42
C GLN A 60 28.30 2.00 22.02
N VAL A 61 29.59 2.24 21.85
CA VAL A 61 30.22 2.57 20.57
C VAL A 61 30.13 1.40 19.60
N CYS A 62 30.32 0.17 20.06
CA CYS A 62 30.14 -1.01 19.21
C CYS A 62 28.73 -1.08 18.61
N ILE A 63 27.69 -0.86 19.43
CA ILE A 63 26.30 -0.90 18.94
C ILE A 63 26.04 0.25 17.97
N ALA A 64 26.48 1.46 18.32
CA ALA A 64 26.34 2.64 17.45
C ALA A 64 27.09 2.46 16.12
N ALA A 65 28.30 1.90 16.15
CA ALA A 65 29.10 1.62 14.97
C ALA A 65 28.44 0.59 14.05
N LEU A 66 27.78 -0.43 14.60
CA LEU A 66 26.98 -1.38 13.81
C LEU A 66 25.79 -0.70 13.12
N ASP A 67 25.11 0.22 13.82
CA ASP A 67 24.01 1.00 13.23
C ASP A 67 24.48 1.90 12.09
N CYS A 68 25.68 2.47 12.20
CA CYS A 68 26.30 3.34 11.19
C CYS A 68 27.10 2.58 10.13
N ALA A 69 26.99 1.24 10.07
CA ALA A 69 27.76 0.37 9.17
C ALA A 69 29.30 0.52 9.26
N ARG A 70 29.81 1.06 10.38
CA ARG A 70 31.25 1.17 10.71
C ARG A 70 31.76 -0.13 11.33
N TYR A 71 31.82 -1.19 10.52
CA TYR A 71 32.18 -2.54 10.95
C TYR A 71 33.63 -2.67 11.44
N ASP A 72 34.52 -1.80 10.94
CA ASP A 72 35.89 -1.62 11.39
C ASP A 72 35.93 -1.25 12.88
N LEU A 73 35.23 -0.17 13.25
CA LEU A 73 35.17 0.33 14.62
C LEU A 73 34.46 -0.66 15.55
N ALA A 74 33.38 -1.28 15.08
CA ALA A 74 32.70 -2.33 15.84
C ALA A 74 33.64 -3.52 16.14
N MET A 75 34.46 -3.93 15.17
CA MET A 75 35.44 -5.00 15.34
C MET A 75 36.52 -4.63 16.37
N GLU A 76 37.06 -3.40 16.32
CA GLU A 76 38.02 -2.92 17.30
C GLU A 76 37.46 -2.95 18.73
N CYS A 77 36.24 -2.43 18.91
CA CYS A 77 35.56 -2.45 20.20
C CYS A 77 35.37 -3.89 20.72
N ILE A 78 34.94 -4.81 19.84
CA ILE A 78 34.76 -6.23 20.19
C ILE A 78 36.09 -6.88 20.59
N GLN A 79 37.18 -6.58 19.89
CA GLN A 79 38.50 -7.14 20.21
C GLN A 79 39.01 -6.67 21.58
N GLU A 80 38.87 -5.39 21.90
CA GLU A 80 39.27 -4.86 23.22
C GLU A 80 38.41 -5.45 24.35
N LEU A 81 37.10 -5.60 24.11
CA LEU A 81 36.20 -6.23 25.07
C LEU A 81 36.50 -7.73 25.27
N ASP A 82 36.82 -8.48 24.22
CA ASP A 82 37.13 -9.91 24.30
C ASP A 82 38.47 -10.17 25.01
N LYS A 83 39.48 -9.32 24.79
CA LYS A 83 40.76 -9.37 25.53
C LYS A 83 40.55 -9.20 27.03
N ARG A 84 39.68 -8.27 27.43
CA ARG A 84 39.42 -7.96 28.83
C ARG A 84 38.48 -8.99 29.49
N PHE A 85 37.45 -9.44 28.78
CA PHE A 85 36.40 -10.31 29.28
C PHE A 85 36.24 -11.57 28.41
N PRO A 86 37.25 -12.46 28.38
CA PRO A 86 37.18 -13.67 27.58
C PRO A 86 36.00 -14.53 28.02
N ARG A 87 35.28 -15.11 27.05
CA ARG A 87 34.07 -15.94 27.26
C ARG A 87 32.87 -15.21 27.89
N SER A 88 32.81 -13.88 27.78
CA SER A 88 31.64 -13.12 28.21
C SER A 88 30.47 -13.26 27.22
N ASN A 89 29.28 -13.59 27.72
CA ASN A 89 28.05 -13.65 26.90
C ASN A 89 27.70 -12.27 26.29
N ARG A 90 28.06 -11.16 26.94
CA ARG A 90 27.87 -9.81 26.37
C ARG A 90 28.74 -9.60 25.14
N VAL A 91 30.00 -10.03 25.20
CA VAL A 91 30.94 -9.93 24.07
C VAL A 91 30.52 -10.87 22.95
N LEU A 92 30.11 -12.10 23.28
CA LEU A 92 29.60 -13.07 22.32
C LEU A 92 28.33 -12.56 21.60
N LYS A 93 27.45 -11.82 22.31
CA LYS A 93 26.30 -11.14 21.72
C LYS A 93 26.73 -10.07 20.71
N LEU A 94 27.72 -9.23 21.03
CA LEU A 94 28.23 -8.22 20.10
C LEU A 94 28.86 -8.85 18.85
N GLN A 95 29.56 -9.98 19.01
CA GLN A 95 30.07 -10.77 17.88
C GLN A 95 28.92 -11.30 17.01
N ALA A 96 27.85 -11.83 17.60
CA ALA A 96 26.66 -12.28 16.88
C ALA A 96 25.97 -11.14 16.13
N MET A 97 25.81 -9.97 16.76
CA MET A 97 25.26 -8.77 16.14
C MET A 97 26.12 -8.27 14.96
N ARG A 98 27.45 -8.36 15.06
CA ARG A 98 28.34 -8.03 13.92
C ARG A 98 28.12 -8.99 12.74
N TYR A 99 28.01 -10.30 13.01
CA TYR A 99 27.71 -11.27 11.95
C TYR A 99 26.32 -11.07 11.34
N GLU A 100 25.33 -10.68 12.14
CA GLU A 100 23.99 -10.29 11.67
C GLU A 100 24.07 -9.08 10.73
N ALA A 101 24.80 -8.03 11.12
CA ALA A 101 24.97 -6.82 10.30
C ALA A 101 25.78 -7.06 9.01
N LEU A 102 26.70 -8.04 9.01
CA LEU A 102 27.43 -8.48 7.82
C LEU A 102 26.64 -9.50 6.96
N GLU A 103 25.37 -9.76 7.29
CA GLU A 103 24.50 -10.76 6.64
C GLU A 103 25.07 -12.20 6.66
N GLN A 104 26.04 -12.46 7.54
CA GLN A 104 26.63 -13.77 7.78
C GLN A 104 25.77 -14.57 8.76
N TYR A 105 24.55 -14.83 8.35
CA TYR A 105 23.49 -15.37 9.20
C TYR A 105 23.81 -16.75 9.81
N SER A 106 24.53 -17.63 9.12
CA SER A 106 24.91 -18.95 9.65
C SER A 106 25.81 -18.82 10.88
N SER A 107 26.81 -17.94 10.80
CA SER A 107 27.69 -17.61 11.92
C SER A 107 26.92 -16.95 13.07
N ALA A 108 26.04 -15.99 12.75
CA ALA A 108 25.22 -15.31 13.75
C ALA A 108 24.32 -16.31 14.52
N VAL A 109 23.61 -17.20 13.81
CA VAL A 109 22.76 -18.22 14.42
C VAL A 109 23.56 -19.15 15.32
N SER A 110 24.75 -19.61 14.90
CA SER A 110 25.60 -20.47 15.74
C SER A 110 25.99 -19.79 17.06
N LEU A 111 26.26 -18.49 17.04
CA LEU A 111 26.56 -17.74 18.26
C LEU A 111 25.32 -17.52 19.13
N TYR A 112 24.16 -17.23 18.53
CA TYR A 112 22.91 -17.15 19.26
C TYR A 112 22.49 -18.48 19.89
N ASP A 113 22.72 -19.61 19.23
CA ASP A 113 22.45 -20.94 19.81
C ASP A 113 23.34 -21.19 21.03
N LYS A 114 24.64 -20.85 20.98
CA LYS A 114 25.53 -20.92 22.16
C LYS A 114 25.07 -20.00 23.30
N LEU A 115 24.58 -18.81 22.97
CA LEU A 115 24.03 -17.88 23.96
C LEU A 115 22.76 -18.43 24.61
N LEU A 116 21.90 -19.10 23.84
CA LEU A 116 20.69 -19.76 24.33
C LEU A 116 20.98 -21.02 25.14
N GLU A 117 22.05 -21.75 24.83
CA GLU A 117 22.53 -22.87 25.66
C GLU A 117 23.02 -22.37 27.04
N ALA A 118 23.68 -21.21 27.07
CA ALA A 118 24.16 -20.60 28.31
C ALA A 118 23.04 -19.94 29.13
N ASP A 119 22.08 -19.29 28.47
CA ASP A 119 20.91 -18.67 29.10
C ASP A 119 19.66 -18.90 28.25
N SER A 120 18.98 -20.01 28.52
CA SER A 120 17.77 -20.42 27.79
C SER A 120 16.57 -19.51 28.06
N THR A 121 16.65 -18.65 29.08
CA THR A 121 15.57 -17.75 29.52
C THR A 121 15.68 -16.35 28.90
N ASN A 122 16.75 -16.08 28.15
CA ASN A 122 16.92 -14.81 27.49
C ASN A 122 16.09 -14.73 26.21
N ASN A 123 14.95 -14.04 26.31
CA ASN A 123 14.04 -13.85 25.17
C ASN A 123 14.67 -13.07 24.01
N SER A 124 15.63 -12.19 24.28
CA SER A 124 16.22 -11.32 23.26
C SER A 124 17.02 -12.11 22.22
N TYR A 125 17.69 -13.19 22.62
CA TYR A 125 18.42 -14.08 21.71
C TYR A 125 17.48 -14.89 20.81
N ARG A 126 16.35 -15.36 21.36
CA ARG A 126 15.32 -16.06 20.57
C ARG A 126 14.69 -15.12 19.54
N LYS A 127 14.33 -13.89 19.95
CA LYS A 127 13.80 -12.86 19.03
C LYS A 127 14.78 -12.56 17.89
N ARG A 128 16.08 -12.41 18.19
CA ARG A 128 17.12 -12.22 17.15
C ARG A 128 17.22 -13.38 16.17
N LYS A 129 17.16 -14.63 16.66
CA LYS A 129 17.15 -15.81 15.80
C LYS A 129 15.93 -15.82 14.86
N VAL A 130 14.74 -15.45 15.35
CA VAL A 130 13.54 -15.28 14.52
C VAL A 130 13.76 -14.20 13.46
N SER A 131 14.30 -13.03 13.82
CA SER A 131 14.61 -11.96 12.86
C SER A 131 15.56 -12.43 11.75
N ILE A 132 16.58 -13.22 12.08
CA ILE A 132 17.49 -13.79 11.09
C ILE A 132 16.76 -14.77 10.16
N LEU A 133 15.90 -15.64 10.69
CA LEU A 133 15.12 -16.57 9.86
C LEU A 133 14.20 -15.82 8.89
N MET A 134 13.59 -14.70 9.33
CA MET A 134 12.80 -13.84 8.47
C MET A 134 13.65 -13.18 7.38
N ALA A 135 14.83 -12.65 7.71
CA ALA A 135 15.75 -12.05 6.75
C ALA A 135 16.23 -13.08 5.69
N GLN A 136 16.37 -14.34 6.07
CA GLN A 136 16.67 -15.44 5.14
C GLN A 136 15.47 -15.89 4.29
N GLY A 137 14.28 -15.31 4.48
CA GLY A 137 13.03 -15.75 3.82
C GLY A 137 12.49 -17.10 4.33
N LYS A 138 13.05 -17.65 5.41
CA LYS A 138 12.62 -18.93 6.00
C LYS A 138 11.41 -18.75 6.93
N ARG A 139 10.30 -18.33 6.33
CA ARG A 139 9.06 -17.97 7.05
C ARG A 139 8.50 -19.11 7.90
N LEU A 140 8.48 -20.34 7.38
CA LEU A 140 7.98 -21.51 8.11
C LEU A 140 8.82 -21.86 9.35
N ASP A 141 10.14 -21.74 9.26
CA ASP A 141 11.04 -21.95 10.40
C ASP A 141 10.84 -20.85 11.45
N ALA A 142 10.69 -19.59 11.02
CA ALA A 142 10.40 -18.46 11.90
C ALA A 142 9.05 -18.67 12.65
N ILE A 143 8.01 -19.14 11.95
CA ILE A 143 6.72 -19.49 12.56
C ILE A 143 6.90 -20.59 13.61
N LYS A 144 7.68 -21.64 13.32
CA LYS A 144 7.93 -22.72 14.27
C LYS A 144 8.64 -22.21 15.53
N GLU A 145 9.69 -21.42 15.37
CA GLU A 145 10.44 -20.85 16.49
C GLU A 145 9.59 -19.87 17.33
N LEU A 146 8.76 -19.02 16.69
CA LEU A 146 7.85 -18.13 17.40
C LEU A 146 6.76 -18.89 18.17
N ASN A 147 6.24 -19.99 17.64
CA ASN A 147 5.30 -20.84 18.38
C ASN A 147 5.95 -21.47 19.61
N GLU A 148 7.19 -21.98 19.50
CA GLU A 148 7.93 -22.48 20.67
C GLU A 148 8.25 -21.37 21.68
N TYR A 149 8.54 -20.15 21.19
CA TYR A 149 8.76 -18.99 22.03
C TYR A 149 7.51 -18.59 22.83
N LEU A 150 6.36 -18.49 22.16
CA LEU A 150 5.09 -18.07 22.77
C LEU A 150 4.52 -19.09 23.76
N LYS A 151 4.89 -20.37 23.67
CA LYS A 151 4.60 -21.37 24.73
C LYS A 151 5.21 -20.99 26.08
N ILE A 152 6.32 -20.25 26.08
CA ILE A 152 7.04 -19.81 27.28
C ILE A 152 6.63 -18.38 27.64
N TYR A 153 6.52 -17.49 26.66
CA TYR A 153 6.27 -16.06 26.83
C TYR A 153 4.92 -15.65 26.24
N ILE A 154 3.83 -16.24 26.75
CA ILE A 154 2.47 -16.05 26.20
C ILE A 154 1.97 -14.59 26.25
N ASN A 155 2.52 -13.77 27.16
CA ASN A 155 2.12 -12.36 27.32
C ASN A 155 2.90 -11.39 26.42
N ASP A 156 3.77 -11.89 25.52
CA ASP A 156 4.53 -11.03 24.60
C ASP A 156 3.70 -10.68 23.36
N SER A 157 2.98 -9.55 23.43
CA SER A 157 2.16 -9.04 22.33
C SER A 157 2.96 -8.74 21.06
N GLU A 158 4.24 -8.37 21.17
CA GLU A 158 5.08 -8.09 20.00
C GLU A 158 5.38 -9.39 19.23
N ALA A 159 5.66 -10.48 19.95
CA ALA A 159 5.86 -11.79 19.34
C ALA A 159 4.57 -12.32 18.69
N TRP A 160 3.40 -12.11 19.31
CA TRP A 160 2.11 -12.44 18.69
C TRP A 160 1.84 -11.63 17.42
N LEU A 161 2.18 -10.34 17.39
CA LEU A 161 2.06 -9.51 16.20
C LEU A 161 2.97 -10.00 15.07
N GLN A 162 4.23 -10.33 15.36
CA GLN A 162 5.16 -10.88 14.38
C GLN A 162 4.66 -12.23 13.84
N LEU A 163 4.12 -13.09 14.72
CA LEU A 163 3.54 -14.37 14.30
C LEU A 163 2.30 -14.17 13.41
N SER A 164 1.43 -13.20 13.74
CA SER A 164 0.30 -12.83 12.91
C SER A 164 0.75 -12.39 11.51
N GLU A 165 1.77 -11.56 11.40
CA GLU A 165 2.29 -11.07 10.13
C GLU A 165 2.87 -12.20 9.28
N LEU A 166 3.61 -13.13 9.89
CA LEU A 166 4.10 -14.31 9.19
C LEU A 166 2.96 -15.20 8.68
N PHE A 167 1.90 -15.40 9.47
CA PHE A 167 0.73 -16.15 8.98
C PHE A 167 0.00 -15.42 7.85
N LEU A 168 -0.04 -14.10 7.84
CA LEU A 168 -0.58 -13.34 6.69
C LEU A 168 0.24 -13.53 5.43
N LEU A 169 1.58 -13.53 5.54
CA LEU A 169 2.47 -13.80 4.41
C LEU A 169 2.31 -15.23 3.87
N GLU A 170 1.92 -16.19 4.72
CA GLU A 170 1.55 -17.55 4.34
C GLU A 170 0.08 -17.71 3.95
N SER A 171 -0.69 -16.62 3.88
CA SER A 171 -2.14 -16.61 3.59
C SER A 171 -3.00 -17.44 4.56
N ASP A 172 -2.48 -17.77 5.76
CA ASP A 172 -3.22 -18.44 6.83
C ASP A 172 -3.94 -17.40 7.69
N PHE A 173 -5.00 -16.82 7.12
CA PHE A 173 -5.78 -15.76 7.76
C PHE A 173 -6.40 -16.21 9.09
N SER A 174 -6.74 -17.49 9.23
CA SER A 174 -7.36 -18.02 10.45
C SER A 174 -6.40 -18.00 11.63
N LYS A 175 -5.16 -18.45 11.43
CA LYS A 175 -4.14 -18.38 12.49
C LYS A 175 -3.66 -16.94 12.73
N ALA A 176 -3.60 -16.13 11.69
CA ALA A 176 -3.28 -14.71 11.84
C ALA A 176 -4.33 -13.98 12.71
N ALA A 177 -5.62 -14.22 12.47
CA ALA A 177 -6.70 -13.68 13.30
C ALA A 177 -6.57 -14.13 14.76
N HIS A 178 -6.29 -15.41 15.01
CA HIS A 178 -6.09 -15.93 16.36
C HIS A 178 -4.93 -15.22 17.10
N CYS A 179 -3.82 -14.96 16.42
CA CYS A 179 -2.68 -14.23 17.01
C CYS A 179 -3.07 -12.80 17.41
N LEU A 180 -3.89 -12.11 16.60
CA LEU A 180 -4.40 -10.78 16.94
C LEU A 180 -5.47 -10.81 18.04
N GLU A 181 -6.25 -11.88 18.15
CA GLU A 181 -7.18 -12.07 19.27
C GLU A 181 -6.42 -12.18 20.59
N GLU A 182 -5.30 -12.90 20.64
CA GLU A 182 -4.40 -12.94 21.80
C GLU A 182 -3.82 -11.55 22.14
N CYS A 183 -3.44 -10.77 21.12
CA CYS A 183 -3.02 -9.38 21.32
C CYS A 183 -4.15 -8.51 21.91
N LEU A 184 -5.39 -8.72 21.45
CA LEU A 184 -6.56 -7.98 21.91
C LEU A 184 -6.96 -8.37 23.33
N LEU A 185 -6.78 -9.63 23.74
CA LEU A 185 -6.96 -10.05 25.14
C LEU A 185 -6.01 -9.30 26.08
N ALA A 186 -4.76 -9.08 25.65
CA ALA A 186 -3.78 -8.31 26.41
C ALA A 186 -4.09 -6.80 26.42
N ALA A 187 -4.59 -6.24 25.31
CA ALA A 187 -4.91 -4.83 25.19
C ALA A 187 -6.26 -4.59 24.47
N PRO A 188 -7.41 -4.72 25.17
CA PRO A 188 -8.74 -4.69 24.54
C PRO A 188 -9.13 -3.37 23.89
N LEU A 189 -8.52 -2.27 24.34
CA LEU A 189 -8.79 -0.91 23.84
C LEU A 189 -7.75 -0.44 22.83
N ASN A 190 -6.93 -1.35 22.29
CA ASN A 190 -5.97 -1.00 21.26
C ASN A 190 -6.67 -0.94 19.88
N ALA A 191 -6.94 0.29 19.43
CA ALA A 191 -7.59 0.55 18.14
C ALA A 191 -6.84 -0.09 16.95
N LEU A 192 -5.50 -0.18 17.01
CA LEU A 192 -4.68 -0.79 15.97
C LEU A 192 -4.94 -2.31 15.86
N TYR A 193 -5.08 -3.01 17.00
CA TYR A 193 -5.35 -4.45 17.01
C TYR A 193 -6.76 -4.75 16.51
N LEU A 194 -7.75 -3.97 16.95
CA LEU A 194 -9.13 -4.06 16.46
C LEU A 194 -9.19 -3.85 14.94
N ARG A 195 -8.53 -2.80 14.44
CA ARG A 195 -8.45 -2.54 13.00
C ARG A 195 -7.78 -3.68 12.24
N ARG A 196 -6.60 -4.13 12.69
CA ARG A 196 -5.88 -5.22 12.01
C ARG A 196 -6.71 -6.51 12.01
N LEU A 197 -7.39 -6.84 13.11
CA LEU A 197 -8.25 -8.01 13.18
C LEU A 197 -9.43 -7.88 12.20
N ALA A 198 -10.02 -6.69 12.10
CA ALA A 198 -11.05 -6.39 11.10
C ALA A 198 -10.54 -6.56 9.66
N ASP A 199 -9.33 -6.06 9.33
CA ASP A 199 -8.70 -6.24 8.02
C ASP A 199 -8.58 -7.74 7.68
N ILE A 200 -8.15 -8.59 8.64
CA ILE A 200 -8.03 -10.04 8.45
C ILE A 200 -9.39 -10.69 8.25
N ARG A 201 -10.38 -10.37 9.10
CA ARG A 201 -11.74 -10.93 9.01
C ARG A 201 -12.43 -10.54 7.70
N TYR A 202 -12.26 -9.31 7.25
CA TYR A 202 -12.76 -8.87 5.94
C TYR A 202 -12.11 -9.68 4.81
N THR A 203 -10.79 -9.88 4.88
CA THR A 203 -10.03 -10.64 3.87
C THR A 203 -10.43 -12.12 3.81
N GLN A 204 -10.79 -12.74 4.93
CA GLN A 204 -11.33 -14.10 4.96
C GLN A 204 -12.62 -14.25 4.15
N GLY A 205 -13.37 -13.15 3.97
CA GLY A 205 -14.61 -13.12 3.21
C GLY A 205 -15.73 -13.97 3.83
N GLY A 206 -16.85 -14.03 3.12
CA GLY A 206 -18.08 -14.64 3.64
C GLY A 206 -18.87 -13.68 4.53
N GLN A 207 -20.20 -13.81 4.51
CA GLN A 207 -21.11 -12.88 5.16
C GLN A 207 -20.79 -12.73 6.66
N ASP A 208 -20.60 -13.84 7.36
CA ASP A 208 -20.37 -13.86 8.81
C ASP A 208 -19.07 -13.14 9.18
N ASN A 209 -17.97 -13.38 8.46
CA ASN A 209 -16.70 -12.72 8.74
C ASN A 209 -16.75 -11.22 8.41
N VAL A 210 -17.50 -10.81 7.38
CA VAL A 210 -17.68 -9.39 7.05
C VAL A 210 -18.54 -8.69 8.10
N GLU A 211 -19.55 -9.35 8.67
CA GLU A 211 -20.31 -8.80 9.81
C GLU A 211 -19.42 -8.64 11.05
N ILE A 212 -18.55 -9.61 11.33
CA ILE A 212 -17.55 -9.53 12.42
C ILE A 212 -16.55 -8.39 12.14
N ALA A 213 -16.02 -8.29 10.92
CA ALA A 213 -15.09 -7.24 10.52
C ALA A 213 -15.71 -5.85 10.72
N LYS A 214 -16.97 -5.66 10.30
CA LYS A 214 -17.72 -4.41 10.54
C LYS A 214 -17.76 -4.06 12.03
N SER A 215 -18.07 -5.04 12.90
CA SER A 215 -18.11 -4.80 14.34
C SER A 215 -16.76 -4.35 14.92
N TYR A 216 -15.65 -4.97 14.47
CA TYR A 216 -14.32 -4.57 14.92
C TYR A 216 -13.90 -3.20 14.37
N TYR A 217 -14.20 -2.89 13.10
CA TYR A 217 -13.97 -1.55 12.58
C TYR A 217 -14.80 -0.48 13.30
N GLU A 218 -16.04 -0.78 13.71
CA GLU A 218 -16.87 0.16 14.48
C GLU A 218 -16.25 0.43 15.86
N GLN A 219 -15.69 -0.59 16.50
CA GLN A 219 -14.98 -0.43 17.77
C GLN A 219 -13.69 0.37 17.59
N ALA A 220 -12.89 0.06 16.56
CA ALA A 220 -11.68 0.81 16.24
C ALA A 220 -11.98 2.29 15.95
N TYR A 221 -13.02 2.57 15.15
CA TYR A 221 -13.48 3.92 14.82
C TYR A 221 -13.99 4.68 16.06
N LYS A 222 -14.70 4.01 16.98
CA LYS A 222 -15.12 4.64 18.25
C LYS A 222 -13.94 5.06 19.13
N LEU A 223 -12.85 4.29 19.10
CA LEU A 223 -11.64 4.58 19.87
C LEU A 223 -10.75 5.63 19.20
N ASN A 224 -10.68 5.61 17.87
CA ASN A 224 -9.95 6.59 17.08
C ASN A 224 -10.76 7.04 15.85
N PRO A 225 -11.58 8.10 16.00
CA PRO A 225 -12.39 8.61 14.89
C PRO A 225 -11.57 9.12 13.70
N GLU A 226 -10.33 9.57 13.92
CA GLU A 226 -9.44 10.08 12.87
C GLU A 226 -8.79 8.97 12.04
N ASP A 227 -8.97 7.70 12.41
CA ASP A 227 -8.43 6.57 11.65
C ASP A 227 -9.22 6.33 10.36
N VAL A 228 -8.80 7.02 9.30
CA VAL A 228 -9.36 6.91 7.94
C VAL A 228 -9.42 5.45 7.46
N ARG A 229 -8.46 4.60 7.88
CA ARG A 229 -8.46 3.20 7.45
C ARG A 229 -9.59 2.40 8.09
N SER A 230 -9.93 2.68 9.34
CA SER A 230 -11.10 2.10 9.99
C SER A 230 -12.40 2.60 9.35
N GLN A 231 -12.48 3.88 8.98
CA GLN A 231 -13.63 4.43 8.24
C GLN A 231 -13.80 3.74 6.87
N TYR A 232 -12.71 3.60 6.12
CA TYR A 232 -12.73 2.93 4.83
C TYR A 232 -13.14 1.45 4.95
N GLY A 233 -12.63 0.75 5.97
CA GLY A 233 -13.05 -0.62 6.29
C GLY A 233 -14.54 -0.75 6.56
N LEU A 234 -15.14 0.21 7.27
CA LEU A 234 -16.60 0.25 7.48
C LEU A 234 -17.37 0.44 6.18
N LEU A 235 -16.92 1.34 5.30
CA LEU A 235 -17.52 1.57 4.00
C LEU A 235 -17.50 0.30 3.14
N LEU A 236 -16.35 -0.39 3.10
CA LEU A 236 -16.19 -1.66 2.38
C LEU A 236 -17.12 -2.74 2.94
N CYS A 237 -17.18 -2.89 4.27
CA CYS A 237 -18.08 -3.85 4.90
C CYS A 237 -19.55 -3.53 4.61
N ALA A 238 -19.96 -2.26 4.74
CA ALA A 238 -21.33 -1.84 4.50
C ALA A 238 -21.76 -2.10 3.05
N THR A 239 -20.87 -1.80 2.09
CA THR A 239 -21.10 -2.03 0.65
C THR A 239 -21.22 -3.52 0.35
N GLN A 240 -20.31 -4.34 0.86
CA GLN A 240 -20.32 -5.79 0.65
C GLN A 240 -21.57 -6.45 1.26
N LEU A 241 -21.93 -6.08 2.50
CA LEU A 241 -23.12 -6.60 3.16
C LEU A 241 -24.41 -6.17 2.46
N ALA A 242 -24.45 -4.97 1.89
CA ALA A 242 -25.59 -4.45 1.12
C ALA A 242 -25.84 -5.18 -0.21
N GLN A 243 -24.79 -5.81 -0.78
CA GLN A 243 -24.90 -6.67 -1.96
C GLN A 243 -25.39 -8.08 -1.62
N GLY A 244 -25.32 -8.48 -0.34
CA GLY A 244 -25.79 -9.78 0.14
C GLY A 244 -27.32 -9.95 0.13
N LYS A 245 -27.78 -11.17 0.40
CA LYS A 245 -29.20 -11.50 0.57
C LYS A 245 -29.70 -11.02 1.94
N ILE A 246 -29.99 -9.73 2.06
CA ILE A 246 -30.52 -9.09 3.27
C ILE A 246 -31.86 -8.40 3.00
N SER A 247 -32.59 -8.03 4.06
CA SER A 247 -33.86 -7.31 3.93
C SER A 247 -33.65 -5.93 3.28
N ALA A 248 -34.67 -5.43 2.57
CA ALA A 248 -34.63 -4.12 1.92
C ALA A 248 -34.37 -2.97 2.92
N GLU A 249 -34.88 -3.11 4.15
CA GLU A 249 -34.65 -2.17 5.25
C GLU A 249 -33.17 -2.15 5.67
N LYS A 250 -32.57 -3.32 5.94
CA LYS A 250 -31.15 -3.44 6.32
C LYS A 250 -30.24 -2.96 5.19
N LYS A 251 -30.62 -3.16 3.92
CA LYS A 251 -29.90 -2.65 2.75
C LYS A 251 -29.90 -1.12 2.70
N LYS A 252 -31.07 -0.49 2.92
CA LYS A 252 -31.19 0.97 2.97
C LYS A 252 -30.37 1.58 4.12
N GLU A 253 -30.40 0.94 5.29
CA GLU A 253 -29.60 1.34 6.45
C GLU A 253 -28.09 1.28 6.17
N LEU A 254 -27.60 0.16 5.62
CA LEU A 254 -26.18 0.00 5.27
C LEU A 254 -25.73 0.99 4.19
N SER A 255 -26.56 1.23 3.18
CA SER A 255 -26.26 2.24 2.14
C SER A 255 -26.22 3.66 2.72
N SER A 256 -27.14 4.00 3.62
CA SER A 256 -27.13 5.31 4.30
C SER A 256 -25.92 5.47 5.22
N SER A 257 -25.56 4.41 5.96
CA SER A 257 -24.38 4.39 6.82
C SER A 257 -23.09 4.51 6.01
N GLY A 258 -22.99 3.81 4.87
CA GLY A 258 -21.85 3.91 3.97
C GLY A 258 -21.69 5.31 3.39
N ALA A 259 -22.78 5.93 2.93
CA ALA A 259 -22.75 7.29 2.39
C ALA A 259 -22.25 8.32 3.42
N ALA A 260 -22.73 8.24 4.67
CA ALA A 260 -22.27 9.15 5.74
C ALA A 260 -20.79 8.98 6.09
N ILE A 261 -20.24 7.76 5.97
CA ILE A 261 -18.82 7.50 6.19
C ILE A 261 -17.99 8.01 5.01
N ALA A 262 -18.46 7.82 3.77
CA ALA A 262 -17.80 8.34 2.58
C ALA A 262 -17.71 9.88 2.59
N GLU A 263 -18.75 10.56 3.05
CA GLU A 263 -18.75 12.03 3.24
C GLU A 263 -17.67 12.47 4.22
N LYS A 264 -17.56 11.82 5.38
CA LYS A 264 -16.50 12.11 6.38
C LYS A 264 -15.09 11.86 5.86
N ILE A 265 -14.89 10.80 5.08
CA ILE A 265 -13.59 10.53 4.45
C ILE A 265 -13.25 11.67 3.49
N ALA A 266 -14.21 12.12 2.66
CA ALA A 266 -14.00 13.25 1.75
C ALA A 266 -13.67 14.54 2.50
N GLU A 267 -14.38 14.87 3.58
CA GLU A 267 -14.08 16.01 4.46
C GLU A 267 -12.64 15.97 4.98
N HIS A 268 -12.17 14.81 5.46
CA HIS A 268 -10.81 14.65 5.97
C HIS A 268 -9.74 14.86 4.88
N TYR A 269 -9.99 14.39 3.64
CA TYR A 269 -9.09 14.64 2.51
C TYR A 269 -9.12 16.11 2.06
N ASP A 270 -10.27 16.78 2.12
CA ASP A 270 -10.40 18.21 1.81
C ASP A 270 -9.60 19.07 2.81
N GLU A 271 -9.56 18.68 4.09
CA GLU A 271 -8.74 19.33 5.13
C GLU A 271 -7.23 19.12 4.92
N LEU A 272 -6.80 17.89 4.58
CA LEU A 272 -5.39 17.54 4.40
C LEU A 272 -4.76 18.13 3.14
N THR A 273 -5.55 18.22 2.07
CA THR A 273 -5.05 18.70 0.77
C THR A 273 -4.79 20.20 0.74
N GLY A 274 -5.17 20.94 1.79
CA GLY A 274 -4.92 22.38 1.87
C GLY A 274 -5.31 23.10 0.59
N ILE A 275 -6.39 22.64 -0.06
CA ILE A 275 -6.80 23.15 -1.36
C ILE A 275 -7.21 24.60 -1.14
N ASN A 276 -6.29 25.48 -1.53
CA ASN A 276 -6.60 26.83 -1.93
C ASN A 276 -7.90 26.76 -2.75
N PRO A 277 -9.01 27.38 -2.33
CA PRO A 277 -10.32 27.29 -3.00
C PRO A 277 -10.36 27.82 -4.46
N GLU A 278 -9.20 28.05 -5.07
CA GLU A 278 -8.99 28.50 -6.45
C GLU A 278 -8.61 27.39 -7.44
N ALA A 279 -8.74 26.10 -7.12
CA ALA A 279 -8.76 25.04 -8.13
C ALA A 279 -10.19 24.47 -8.39
N PRO A 280 -11.20 25.30 -8.73
CA PRO A 280 -12.56 24.84 -9.01
C PRO A 280 -12.66 23.94 -10.24
N GLN A 281 -11.64 23.93 -11.11
CA GLN A 281 -11.75 23.32 -12.43
C GLN A 281 -11.86 21.79 -12.41
N LEU A 282 -11.19 21.08 -11.50
CA LEU A 282 -11.25 19.61 -11.47
C LEU A 282 -12.50 19.10 -10.73
N ALA A 283 -12.82 19.71 -9.58
CA ALA A 283 -14.02 19.38 -8.81
C ALA A 283 -15.30 19.75 -9.57
N ASP A 284 -15.34 20.91 -10.26
CA ASP A 284 -16.48 21.27 -11.10
C ASP A 284 -16.53 20.44 -12.38
N LEU A 285 -15.40 19.98 -12.95
CA LEU A 285 -15.42 19.10 -14.11
C LEU A 285 -16.01 17.73 -13.76
N VAL A 286 -15.57 17.10 -12.66
CA VAL A 286 -16.13 15.81 -12.20
C VAL A 286 -17.60 15.96 -11.82
N ARG A 287 -17.98 17.04 -11.11
CA ARG A 287 -19.37 17.35 -10.75
C ARG A 287 -20.24 17.67 -11.97
N THR A 288 -19.69 18.31 -13.00
CA THR A 288 -20.40 18.62 -14.25
C THR A 288 -20.60 17.37 -15.11
N ILE A 289 -19.59 16.49 -15.18
CA ILE A 289 -19.70 15.22 -15.91
C ILE A 289 -20.71 14.29 -15.23
N GLY A 290 -20.67 14.18 -13.89
CA GLY A 290 -21.67 13.41 -13.13
C GLY A 290 -23.09 13.92 -13.38
N LYS A 291 -23.33 15.24 -13.25
CA LYS A 291 -24.63 15.86 -13.56
C LYS A 291 -25.08 15.68 -15.00
N GLN A 292 -24.14 15.65 -15.96
CA GLN A 292 -24.45 15.40 -17.38
C GLN A 292 -24.85 13.95 -17.64
N MET A 293 -24.23 12.99 -16.95
CA MET A 293 -24.58 11.56 -17.04
C MET A 293 -25.93 11.27 -16.40
N ASP A 294 -26.17 11.77 -15.18
CA ASP A 294 -27.44 11.58 -14.47
C ASP A 294 -28.61 12.19 -15.27
N GLY A 295 -28.41 13.40 -15.82
CA GLY A 295 -29.40 14.07 -16.67
C GLY A 295 -29.63 13.36 -18.02
N LEU A 296 -28.65 12.60 -18.52
CA LEU A 296 -28.81 11.80 -19.74
C LEU A 296 -29.61 10.52 -19.49
N GLU A 297 -29.36 9.84 -18.37
CA GLU A 297 -30.11 8.64 -17.96
C GLU A 297 -31.58 8.95 -17.66
N GLU A 298 -31.85 10.07 -16.99
CA GLU A 298 -33.22 10.51 -16.70
C GLU A 298 -33.97 10.89 -17.99
N ARG A 299 -33.30 11.55 -18.94
CA ARG A 299 -33.86 11.90 -20.26
C ARG A 299 -34.10 10.68 -21.15
N LEU A 300 -33.23 9.67 -21.08
CA LEU A 300 -33.40 8.40 -21.78
C LEU A 300 -34.60 7.64 -21.22
N SER A 301 -34.70 7.54 -19.89
CA SER A 301 -35.81 6.89 -19.20
C SER A 301 -37.17 7.52 -19.55
N GLU A 302 -37.23 8.86 -19.65
CA GLU A 302 -38.46 9.57 -20.03
C GLU A 302 -38.84 9.34 -21.51
N VAL A 303 -37.85 9.31 -22.41
CA VAL A 303 -38.07 8.98 -23.82
C VAL A 303 -38.57 7.53 -23.97
N GLU A 304 -38.01 6.60 -23.22
CA GLU A 304 -38.44 5.19 -23.19
C GLU A 304 -39.87 5.04 -22.67
N ARG A 305 -40.23 5.79 -21.62
CA ARG A 305 -41.59 5.85 -21.07
C ARG A 305 -42.60 6.37 -22.09
N VAL A 306 -42.30 7.47 -22.77
CA VAL A 306 -43.21 8.08 -23.75
C VAL A 306 -43.34 7.23 -25.03
N LEU A 307 -42.29 6.50 -25.40
CA LEU A 307 -42.32 5.56 -26.52
C LEU A 307 -42.98 4.21 -26.19
N GLY A 308 -43.35 3.99 -24.92
CA GLY A 308 -43.99 2.76 -24.43
C GLY A 308 -43.02 1.57 -24.31
N ILE A 309 -41.72 1.83 -24.18
CA ILE A 309 -40.66 0.81 -24.09
C ILE A 309 -40.42 0.37 -22.64
N SER A 310 -40.84 1.18 -21.66
CA SER A 310 -40.57 0.96 -20.23
C SER A 310 -41.31 -0.21 -19.56
N GLU A 311 -42.25 -0.89 -20.24
CA GLU A 311 -43.01 -2.03 -19.68
C GLU A 311 -42.44 -3.41 -20.06
N LEU A 312 -41.18 -3.49 -20.49
CA LEU A 312 -40.52 -4.75 -20.92
C LEU A 312 -39.47 -5.26 -19.91
N SER A 313 -39.66 -5.02 -18.61
CA SER A 313 -38.74 -5.54 -17.57
C SER A 313 -38.96 -7.02 -17.21
N GLU A 314 -39.92 -7.73 -17.83
CA GLU A 314 -40.17 -9.16 -17.56
C GLU A 314 -40.35 -10.01 -18.83
N VAL A 315 -39.56 -9.82 -19.89
CA VAL A 315 -39.60 -10.74 -21.05
C VAL A 315 -38.26 -11.43 -21.25
N ASN A 316 -38.27 -12.75 -21.17
CA ASN A 316 -37.14 -13.61 -21.44
C ASN A 316 -36.78 -13.54 -22.94
N ALA A 317 -35.48 -13.54 -23.26
CA ALA A 317 -34.97 -13.32 -24.62
C ALA A 317 -35.49 -14.30 -25.71
N ALA A 318 -36.17 -15.38 -25.32
CA ALA A 318 -36.76 -16.38 -26.20
C ALA A 318 -38.15 -16.01 -26.76
N ASP A 319 -38.84 -15.02 -26.17
CA ASP A 319 -40.20 -14.60 -26.58
C ASP A 319 -40.20 -13.34 -27.48
N LEU A 320 -39.01 -12.88 -27.90
CA LEU A 320 -38.88 -11.73 -28.79
C LEU A 320 -39.26 -12.13 -30.22
N ASP A 321 -40.49 -11.85 -30.63
CA ASP A 321 -40.90 -11.89 -32.05
C ASP A 321 -40.24 -10.72 -32.80
N VAL A 322 -39.04 -10.99 -33.28
CA VAL A 322 -38.18 -10.04 -34.01
C VAL A 322 -38.88 -9.49 -35.25
N GLU A 323 -39.79 -10.25 -35.89
CA GLU A 323 -40.49 -9.83 -37.10
C GLU A 323 -41.58 -8.77 -36.77
N SER A 324 -42.28 -8.93 -35.66
CA SER A 324 -43.25 -7.92 -35.17
C SER A 324 -42.57 -6.63 -34.72
N LEU A 325 -41.45 -6.73 -34.00
CA LEU A 325 -40.63 -5.58 -33.60
C LEU A 325 -40.08 -4.84 -34.83
N ARG A 326 -39.64 -5.59 -35.85
CA ARG A 326 -39.16 -5.07 -37.12
C ARG A 326 -40.25 -4.32 -37.89
N ASN A 327 -41.46 -4.88 -37.96
CA ASN A 327 -42.60 -4.24 -38.62
C ASN A 327 -43.05 -2.96 -37.89
N SER A 328 -43.01 -2.96 -36.56
CA SER A 328 -43.29 -1.77 -35.74
C SER A 328 -42.26 -0.66 -35.98
N LEU A 329 -40.95 -0.99 -35.97
CA LEU A 329 -39.86 -0.05 -36.25
C LEU A 329 -39.88 0.50 -37.68
N LEU A 330 -40.30 -0.31 -38.65
CA LEU A 330 -40.50 0.12 -40.05
C LEU A 330 -41.69 1.10 -40.17
N SER A 331 -42.82 0.80 -39.51
CA SER A 331 -44.00 1.69 -39.51
C SER A 331 -43.74 3.06 -38.86
N LYS A 332 -42.78 3.13 -37.92
CA LYS A 332 -42.36 4.36 -37.24
C LYS A 332 -41.17 5.07 -37.92
N GLY A 333 -40.73 4.62 -39.09
CA GLY A 333 -39.77 5.33 -39.95
C GLY A 333 -38.29 5.13 -39.59
N CYS A 334 -37.94 4.09 -38.83
CA CYS A 334 -36.55 3.80 -38.42
C CYS A 334 -35.76 2.98 -39.47
N SER A 335 -35.87 3.34 -40.75
CA SER A 335 -35.29 2.58 -41.87
C SER A 335 -33.75 2.62 -41.96
N GLN A 336 -33.08 3.51 -41.23
CA GLN A 336 -31.62 3.67 -41.30
C GLN A 336 -30.81 2.76 -40.38
N VAL A 337 -31.43 2.10 -39.39
CA VAL A 337 -30.73 1.12 -38.52
C VAL A 337 -30.27 -0.09 -39.34
N PHE A 338 -30.99 -0.41 -40.41
CA PHE A 338 -30.71 -1.52 -41.32
C PHE A 338 -29.61 -1.25 -42.37
N LYS A 339 -28.92 -0.10 -42.31
CA LYS A 339 -27.77 0.19 -43.19
C LYS A 339 -26.43 -0.30 -42.65
N ILE A 340 -26.38 -0.78 -41.41
CA ILE A 340 -25.18 -1.38 -40.83
C ILE A 340 -25.06 -2.79 -41.40
N LYS A 341 -23.97 -3.08 -42.11
CA LYS A 341 -23.79 -4.38 -42.76
C LYS A 341 -23.72 -5.47 -41.68
N MET A 342 -24.30 -6.64 -41.96
CA MET A 342 -24.27 -7.76 -41.02
C MET A 342 -22.85 -8.23 -40.69
N GLU A 343 -21.90 -8.01 -41.61
CA GLU A 343 -20.46 -8.24 -41.39
C GLU A 343 -19.88 -7.32 -40.29
N ASP A 344 -20.35 -6.08 -40.17
CA ASP A 344 -19.89 -5.13 -39.16
C ASP A 344 -20.48 -5.45 -37.78
N LEU A 345 -21.73 -5.91 -37.74
CA LEU A 345 -22.37 -6.42 -36.52
C LEU A 345 -21.78 -7.76 -36.07
N GLN A 346 -21.38 -8.63 -37.00
CA GLN A 346 -20.66 -9.87 -36.69
C GLN A 346 -19.24 -9.61 -36.21
N LYS A 347 -18.54 -8.60 -36.76
CA LYS A 347 -17.24 -8.14 -36.24
C LYS A 347 -17.36 -7.63 -34.80
N LEU A 348 -18.43 -6.88 -34.50
CA LEU A 348 -18.72 -6.38 -33.16
C LEU A 348 -19.06 -7.52 -32.18
N LYS A 349 -19.75 -8.55 -32.68
CA LYS A 349 -20.01 -9.79 -31.91
C LYS A 349 -18.74 -10.60 -31.67
N SER A 350 -17.81 -10.69 -32.64
CA SER A 350 -16.53 -11.38 -32.48
C SER A 350 -15.57 -10.64 -31.55
N THR A 351 -15.54 -9.30 -31.57
CA THR A 351 -14.74 -8.53 -30.59
C THR A 351 -15.32 -8.59 -29.17
N MET A 352 -16.62 -8.84 -29.02
CA MET A 352 -17.25 -9.08 -27.71
C MET A 352 -17.17 -10.53 -27.22
N THR A 353 -16.68 -11.47 -28.04
CA THR A 353 -16.55 -12.90 -27.66
C THR A 353 -15.12 -13.43 -27.69
N GLU A 354 -14.10 -12.57 -27.76
CA GLU A 354 -12.72 -12.99 -27.52
C GLU A 354 -12.47 -13.22 -26.02
N PRO A 355 -11.91 -14.37 -25.59
CA PRO A 355 -11.82 -14.74 -24.16
C PRO A 355 -10.82 -13.94 -23.31
N ASN A 356 -10.20 -12.87 -23.80
CA ASN A 356 -9.07 -12.22 -23.13
C ASN A 356 -9.11 -10.68 -23.12
N MET A 357 -10.30 -10.06 -23.03
CA MET A 357 -10.38 -8.66 -22.59
C MET A 357 -10.38 -8.61 -21.06
N LYS A 358 -9.21 -8.35 -20.48
CA LYS A 358 -9.10 -7.96 -19.06
C LYS A 358 -10.00 -6.74 -18.79
N PRO A 359 -10.73 -6.70 -17.65
CA PRO A 359 -11.61 -5.60 -17.27
C PRO A 359 -10.91 -4.24 -17.37
N LEU A 360 -11.66 -3.17 -17.62
CA LEU A 360 -11.13 -1.80 -17.69
C LEU A 360 -10.31 -1.45 -16.43
N ASP A 361 -10.69 -1.97 -15.28
CA ASP A 361 -9.96 -1.83 -14.01
C ASP A 361 -8.59 -2.50 -14.03
N GLU A 362 -8.43 -3.67 -14.66
CA GLU A 362 -7.11 -4.30 -14.81
C GLU A 362 -6.23 -3.51 -15.79
N LYS A 363 -6.80 -2.91 -16.83
CA LYS A 363 -6.05 -2.03 -17.75
C LYS A 363 -5.63 -0.74 -17.05
N LEU A 364 -6.52 -0.13 -16.26
CA LEU A 364 -6.23 1.06 -15.46
C LEU A 364 -5.16 0.76 -14.40
N ASN A 365 -5.26 -0.40 -13.74
CA ASN A 365 -4.25 -0.86 -12.77
C ASN A 365 -2.92 -1.14 -13.44
N THR A 366 -2.91 -1.64 -14.68
CA THR A 366 -1.67 -1.85 -15.44
C THR A 366 -1.04 -0.52 -15.82
N VAL A 367 -1.83 0.47 -16.24
CA VAL A 367 -1.34 1.83 -16.53
C VAL A 367 -0.83 2.51 -15.27
N GLN A 368 -1.54 2.40 -14.14
CA GLN A 368 -1.12 2.94 -12.84
C GLN A 368 0.16 2.28 -12.35
N PHE A 369 0.26 0.94 -12.46
CA PHE A 369 1.47 0.19 -12.15
C PHE A 369 2.66 0.61 -13.01
N CYS A 370 2.44 0.85 -14.30
CA CYS A 370 3.48 1.37 -15.20
C CYS A 370 3.88 2.81 -14.84
N GLU A 371 2.94 3.68 -14.44
CA GLU A 371 3.24 5.04 -13.97
C GLU A 371 4.09 5.01 -12.70
N ASP A 372 3.71 4.18 -11.72
CA ASP A 372 4.44 4.02 -10.46
C ASP A 372 5.85 3.47 -10.69
N LEU A 373 6.01 2.54 -11.65
CA LEU A 373 7.31 2.00 -12.05
C LEU A 373 8.20 3.08 -12.70
N ILE A 374 7.61 3.95 -13.54
CA ILE A 374 8.32 5.07 -14.16
C ILE A 374 8.75 6.09 -13.11
N ARG A 375 7.86 6.47 -12.18
CA ARG A 375 8.18 7.40 -11.08
C ARG A 375 9.29 6.86 -10.19
N LYS A 376 9.18 5.60 -9.77
CA LYS A 376 10.22 4.96 -8.96
C LYS A 376 11.58 4.90 -9.68
N ARG A 377 11.56 4.86 -11.00
CA ARG A 377 12.78 4.87 -11.81
C ARG A 377 13.36 6.28 -12.00
N ILE A 378 12.51 7.30 -12.06
CA ILE A 378 12.93 8.70 -11.98
C ILE A 378 13.59 8.95 -10.62
N ASP A 379 12.98 8.51 -9.52
CA ASP A 379 13.54 8.66 -8.18
C ASP A 379 14.91 7.95 -8.06
N LEU A 380 15.02 6.73 -8.59
CA LEU A 380 16.29 5.99 -8.63
C LEU A 380 17.34 6.63 -9.55
N LEU A 381 16.93 7.31 -10.63
CA LEU A 381 17.84 8.04 -11.51
C LEU A 381 18.30 9.36 -10.86
N GLU A 382 17.44 10.05 -10.13
CA GLU A 382 17.80 11.23 -9.33
C GLU A 382 18.73 10.85 -8.18
N GLU A 383 18.47 9.72 -7.51
CA GLU A 383 19.33 9.14 -6.49
C GLU A 383 20.67 8.67 -7.09
N TRP A 384 20.65 8.08 -8.28
CA TRP A 384 21.86 7.71 -9.01
C TRP A 384 22.68 8.93 -9.42
N ASP A 385 22.08 9.99 -9.96
CA ASP A 385 22.76 11.25 -10.31
C ASP A 385 23.40 11.90 -9.07
N ALA A 386 22.67 11.91 -7.94
CA ALA A 386 23.17 12.40 -6.66
C ALA A 386 24.36 11.57 -6.14
N ASN A 387 24.34 10.25 -6.36
CA ASN A 387 25.39 9.32 -5.95
C ASN A 387 26.57 9.25 -6.95
N ILE A 388 26.37 9.62 -8.21
CA ILE A 388 27.42 9.62 -9.24
C ILE A 388 28.30 10.86 -9.19
N GLN A 389 27.74 11.99 -8.77
CA GLN A 389 28.48 13.25 -8.64
C GLN A 389 29.77 13.13 -7.80
N PRO A 390 29.81 12.40 -6.66
CA PRO A 390 31.05 12.13 -5.93
C PRO A 390 31.91 10.98 -6.51
N VAL A 391 31.33 10.06 -7.30
CA VAL A 391 32.06 8.93 -7.91
C VAL A 391 32.85 9.38 -9.15
N LEU A 392 32.31 10.30 -9.94
CA LEU A 392 32.98 10.95 -11.08
C LEU A 392 34.21 11.78 -10.68
N ASP A 393 34.30 12.17 -9.40
CA ASP A 393 35.45 12.88 -8.82
C ASP A 393 36.56 11.95 -8.29
N SER A 394 36.40 10.62 -8.42
CA SER A 394 37.37 9.64 -7.92
C SER A 394 37.98 8.79 -9.05
N GLU A 395 39.29 8.51 -8.94
CA GLU A 395 40.13 7.79 -9.92
C GLU A 395 39.81 6.28 -10.06
N ALA A 396 38.54 5.86 -10.04
CA ALA A 396 38.12 4.47 -10.15
C ALA A 396 37.39 4.15 -11.47
N ILE A 397 37.97 4.60 -12.59
CA ILE A 397 37.44 4.40 -13.95
C ILE A 397 37.60 2.96 -14.55
N PRO A 398 38.46 2.02 -14.09
CA PRO A 398 38.67 0.78 -14.86
C PRO A 398 37.58 -0.30 -14.80
N THR A 399 36.55 -0.20 -13.96
CA THR A 399 35.47 -1.20 -13.84
C THR A 399 34.17 -0.83 -14.59
N SER A 400 34.18 0.28 -15.33
CA SER A 400 33.02 0.87 -16.03
C SER A 400 32.55 0.08 -17.27
N GLU A 401 33.45 -0.59 -17.99
CA GLU A 401 33.11 -1.23 -19.28
C GLU A 401 32.11 -2.39 -19.15
N GLN A 402 32.08 -3.11 -18.01
CA GLN A 402 31.11 -4.20 -17.80
C GLN A 402 29.70 -3.69 -17.45
N HIS A 403 29.58 -2.50 -16.85
CA HIS A 403 28.30 -1.91 -16.49
C HIS A 403 27.70 -1.10 -17.65
N SER A 404 28.52 -0.53 -18.54
CA SER A 404 28.06 0.17 -19.75
C SER A 404 27.24 -0.73 -20.67
N ALA A 405 27.68 -1.96 -20.94
CA ALA A 405 26.92 -2.87 -21.81
C ALA A 405 25.58 -3.32 -21.20
N ALA A 406 25.49 -3.43 -19.87
CA ALA A 406 24.24 -3.75 -19.17
C ALA A 406 23.29 -2.55 -19.14
N LEU A 407 23.83 -1.33 -18.96
CA LEU A 407 23.07 -0.09 -19.00
C LEU A 407 22.53 0.20 -20.41
N ASP A 408 23.31 -0.04 -21.47
CA ASP A 408 22.87 0.12 -22.86
C ASP A 408 21.70 -0.82 -23.20
N GLY A 409 21.74 -2.06 -22.69
CA GLY A 409 20.65 -3.03 -22.83
C GLY A 409 19.38 -2.56 -22.11
N ILE A 410 19.55 -2.05 -20.88
CA ILE A 410 18.45 -1.52 -20.08
C ILE A 410 17.84 -0.26 -20.70
N GLU A 411 18.66 0.65 -21.23
CA GLU A 411 18.21 1.87 -21.92
C GLU A 411 17.41 1.52 -23.17
N LYS A 412 17.85 0.52 -23.93
CA LYS A 412 17.12 0.02 -25.09
C LYS A 412 15.75 -0.55 -24.70
N ASP A 413 15.69 -1.41 -23.68
CA ASP A 413 14.43 -1.98 -23.18
C ASP A 413 13.48 -0.91 -22.65
N LEU A 414 14.03 0.15 -22.03
CA LEU A 414 13.26 1.30 -21.56
C LEU A 414 12.67 2.10 -22.71
N ASN A 415 13.46 2.36 -23.75
CA ASN A 415 13.03 3.10 -24.93
C ASN A 415 11.96 2.32 -25.72
N GLU A 416 12.08 1.00 -25.82
CA GLU A 416 11.05 0.15 -26.43
C GLU A 416 9.75 0.15 -25.60
N SER A 417 9.86 0.13 -24.26
CA SER A 417 8.72 0.22 -23.36
C SER A 417 8.05 1.60 -23.41
N LEU A 418 8.83 2.68 -23.46
CA LEU A 418 8.36 4.06 -23.60
C LEU A 418 7.63 4.27 -24.92
N ALA A 419 8.17 3.75 -26.03
CA ALA A 419 7.53 3.81 -27.34
C ALA A 419 6.20 3.04 -27.37
N THR A 420 6.11 1.92 -26.62
CA THR A 420 4.87 1.16 -26.48
C THR A 420 3.83 1.92 -25.66
N TYR A 421 4.23 2.51 -24.53
CA TYR A 421 3.38 3.37 -23.71
C TYR A 421 2.86 4.58 -24.49
N GLN A 422 3.72 5.28 -25.23
CA GLN A 422 3.31 6.41 -26.06
C GLN A 422 2.28 6.01 -27.13
N ARG A 423 2.38 4.78 -27.68
CA ARG A 423 1.40 4.25 -28.64
C ARG A 423 0.06 3.99 -27.97
N GLU A 424 0.05 3.34 -26.80
CA GLU A 424 -1.18 3.06 -26.05
C GLU A 424 -1.88 4.34 -25.56
N VAL A 425 -1.11 5.33 -25.10
CA VAL A 425 -1.65 6.65 -24.73
C VAL A 425 -2.27 7.35 -25.94
N LEU A 426 -1.64 7.27 -27.12
CA LEU A 426 -2.20 7.83 -28.34
C LEU A 426 -3.50 7.14 -28.74
N GLU A 427 -3.58 5.80 -28.63
CA GLU A 427 -4.81 5.05 -28.87
C GLU A 427 -5.92 5.43 -27.88
N LEU A 428 -5.60 5.61 -26.60
CA LEU A 428 -6.54 6.10 -25.58
C LEU A 428 -7.04 7.51 -25.88
N MET A 429 -6.16 8.42 -26.33
CA MET A 429 -6.56 9.77 -26.73
C MET A 429 -7.48 9.76 -27.95
N ILE A 430 -7.18 8.92 -28.95
CA ILE A 430 -8.05 8.74 -30.13
C ILE A 430 -9.41 8.18 -29.70
N PHE A 431 -9.42 7.15 -28.85
CA PHE A 431 -10.64 6.56 -28.31
C PHE A 431 -11.47 7.59 -27.54
N TYR A 432 -10.84 8.42 -26.70
CA TYR A 432 -11.53 9.47 -25.95
C TYR A 432 -12.17 10.50 -26.89
N GLU A 433 -11.47 10.90 -27.96
CA GLU A 433 -12.01 11.85 -28.93
C GLU A 433 -13.17 11.25 -29.73
N ASP A 434 -13.10 9.96 -30.06
CA ASP A 434 -14.20 9.24 -30.72
C ASP A 434 -15.39 9.00 -29.79
N PHE A 435 -15.15 8.72 -28.51
CA PHE A 435 -16.19 8.65 -27.49
C PHE A 435 -16.89 10.00 -27.32
N LYS A 436 -16.14 11.10 -27.30
CA LYS A 436 -16.69 12.46 -27.24
C LYS A 436 -17.56 12.78 -28.46
N LYS A 437 -17.15 12.38 -29.67
CA LYS A 437 -17.99 12.49 -30.88
C LYS A 437 -19.25 11.64 -30.77
N LEU A 438 -19.15 10.41 -30.24
CA LEU A 438 -20.29 9.52 -30.04
C LEU A 438 -21.29 10.12 -29.07
N MET A 439 -20.83 10.64 -27.93
CA MET A 439 -21.66 11.30 -26.92
C MET A 439 -22.35 12.55 -27.48
N ASN A 440 -21.65 13.37 -28.27
CA ASN A 440 -22.25 14.51 -28.96
C ASN A 440 -23.34 14.07 -29.96
N THR A 441 -23.10 12.98 -30.70
CA THR A 441 -24.06 12.43 -31.66
C THR A 441 -25.31 11.88 -30.94
N LEU A 442 -25.11 11.18 -29.83
CA LEU A 442 -26.19 10.70 -28.97
C LEU A 442 -27.02 11.85 -28.41
N ASN A 443 -26.37 12.89 -27.89
CA ASN A 443 -27.04 14.10 -27.40
C ASN A 443 -27.91 14.76 -28.48
N GLN A 444 -27.39 14.96 -29.69
CA GLN A 444 -28.16 15.51 -30.82
C GLN A 444 -29.36 14.63 -31.20
N ARG A 445 -29.19 13.30 -31.11
CA ARG A 445 -30.27 12.34 -31.41
C ARG A 445 -31.34 12.33 -30.34
N VAL A 446 -30.95 12.44 -29.07
CA VAL A 446 -31.86 12.63 -27.93
C VAL A 446 -32.62 13.94 -28.06
N GLU A 447 -31.98 15.04 -28.45
CA GLU A 447 -32.68 16.31 -28.72
C GLU A 447 -33.68 16.20 -29.87
N THR A 448 -33.29 15.53 -30.96
CA THR A 448 -34.18 15.29 -32.10
C THR A 448 -35.40 14.45 -31.68
N LEU A 449 -35.20 13.40 -30.89
CA LEU A 449 -36.28 12.57 -30.37
C LEU A 449 -37.20 13.36 -29.44
N ASN A 450 -36.63 14.16 -28.52
CA ASN A 450 -37.39 15.06 -27.66
C ASN A 450 -38.25 16.05 -28.46
N SER A 451 -37.72 16.59 -29.57
CA SER A 451 -38.50 17.47 -30.45
C SER A 451 -39.69 16.74 -31.10
N LYS A 452 -39.52 15.47 -31.48
CA LYS A 452 -40.58 14.63 -32.04
C LYS A 452 -41.62 14.26 -30.98
N VAL A 453 -41.18 13.91 -29.78
CA VAL A 453 -42.04 13.65 -28.62
C VAL A 453 -42.92 14.86 -28.34
N ARG A 454 -42.34 16.05 -28.18
CA ARG A 454 -43.09 17.30 -27.98
C ARG A 454 -44.12 17.58 -29.09
N ASN A 455 -43.77 17.26 -30.34
CA ASN A 455 -44.70 17.43 -31.46
C ASN A 455 -45.85 16.40 -31.44
N LEU A 456 -45.62 15.18 -30.93
CA LEU A 456 -46.64 14.17 -30.76
C LEU A 456 -47.57 14.49 -29.59
N GLU A 457 -47.02 15.00 -28.48
CA GLU A 457 -47.80 15.49 -27.34
C GLU A 457 -48.75 16.61 -27.76
N LYS A 458 -48.23 17.62 -28.49
CA LYS A 458 -49.07 18.70 -29.05
C LYS A 458 -50.17 18.21 -29.99
N LYS A 459 -49.91 17.13 -30.75
CA LYS A 459 -50.93 16.51 -31.62
C LYS A 459 -51.97 15.73 -30.84
N LYS A 460 -51.59 15.15 -29.70
CA LYS A 460 -52.49 14.43 -28.78
C LYS A 460 -53.41 15.38 -28.01
N GLU A 461 -52.94 16.59 -27.70
CA GLU A 461 -53.74 17.64 -27.06
C GLU A 461 -54.70 18.37 -28.03
N ALA A 462 -54.46 18.27 -29.35
CA ALA A 462 -55.26 18.91 -30.40
C ALA A 462 -56.35 18.01 -31.01
N VAL A 463 -56.46 16.76 -30.55
CA VAL A 463 -57.50 15.76 -30.90
C VAL A 463 -58.35 15.53 -29.66
#